data_AF-A0A382J9B0-F1
#
_entry.id   AF-A0A382J9B0-F1
#
_cell.length_a   1.000
_cell.length_b   1.000
_cell.length_c   1.000
_cell.angle_alpha   90.00
_cell.angle_beta   90.00
_cell.angle_gamma   90.00
#
_symmetry.space_group_name_H-M   'P 1'
#
loop_
_entity.id
_entity.type
_entity.pdbx_description
1 polymer ?
#
loop_
_entity_poly.entity_id
_entity_poly.type
_entity_poly.pdbx_seq_one_letter_code
_entity_poly.pdbx_strand_id
1 'polypeptide(L)'
;IFKYVLCEMTSSEGVFYSSQDADTDGEEGRYYFWEMKEFLDLLGPRNAKVMARHFGVTSSKGTARKNVLYIKESIESLVKLEEIAIFELDHILRTSKETLLQARRKRTRPFTDKKIITGWNGLMITAFASGYMVLHGKNYLEVAIRAGEFLWNNMWKESGGLLRIYSNGESKINGCLEDYAYFLEGLISLYEASFDLVWIERSNQLADKMIDEFYDEKEGGFFMSGLSSEVLIARLKNAADEAIPSANAVAVLSLLKLGHLLGNKRYLDVGANSVNAFKRKIDKNPAAHTGILSAADFMACSPTEVVFTGALEDPTFQDMRDALHQDYRPNKVVAWNKNDQASRLIPIAE
;
A
#
# COMPACT_ATOMS: atom_id res chain seq x y z
N ILE A 1 2.06 -9.41 -6.48
CA ILE A 1 1.41 -8.07 -6.55
C ILE A 1 2.43 -7.00 -6.94
N PHE A 2 3.49 -6.72 -6.17
CA PHE A 2 4.48 -5.66 -6.51
C PHE A 2 5.02 -5.71 -7.94
N LYS A 3 5.41 -6.89 -8.45
CA LYS A 3 5.87 -7.05 -9.84
C LYS A 3 4.82 -6.62 -10.88
N TYR A 4 3.54 -6.89 -10.63
CA TYR A 4 2.47 -6.46 -11.51
C TYR A 4 2.35 -4.93 -11.50
N VAL A 5 2.36 -4.32 -10.31
CA VAL A 5 2.28 -2.86 -10.17
C VAL A 5 3.44 -2.17 -10.89
N LEU A 6 4.67 -2.66 -10.68
CA LEU A 6 5.87 -2.12 -11.32
C LEU A 6 5.87 -2.24 -12.85
N CYS A 7 5.25 -3.29 -13.39
CA CYS A 7 5.25 -3.54 -14.83
C CYS A 7 4.06 -2.90 -15.57
N GLU A 8 2.89 -2.86 -14.95
CA GLU A 8 1.64 -2.51 -15.64
C GLU A 8 0.97 -1.23 -15.10
N MET A 9 1.24 -0.87 -13.84
CA MET A 9 0.53 0.21 -13.14
C MET A 9 1.43 1.39 -12.75
N THR A 10 2.70 1.40 -13.16
CA THR A 10 3.64 2.48 -12.82
C THR A 10 3.88 3.36 -14.04
N SER A 11 3.78 4.67 -13.85
CA SER A 11 4.06 5.68 -14.87
C SER A 11 5.55 5.81 -15.16
N SER A 12 5.90 6.47 -16.26
CA SER A 12 7.29 6.83 -16.56
C SER A 12 7.92 7.76 -15.51
N GLU A 13 7.11 8.46 -14.73
CA GLU A 13 7.55 9.35 -13.65
C GLU A 13 7.70 8.61 -12.30
N GLY A 14 7.41 7.31 -12.26
CA GLY A 14 7.61 6.48 -11.06
C GLY A 14 6.47 6.54 -10.04
N VAL A 15 5.27 6.97 -10.47
CA VAL A 15 4.05 7.06 -9.66
C VAL A 15 2.97 6.13 -10.23
N PHE A 16 1.96 5.76 -9.44
CA PHE A 16 1.03 4.70 -9.78
C PHE A 16 -0.27 5.20 -10.43
N TYR A 17 -0.67 4.51 -11.50
CA TYR A 17 -1.94 4.68 -12.20
C TYR A 17 -3.12 4.17 -11.37
N SER A 18 -4.30 4.74 -11.61
CA SER A 18 -5.48 4.53 -10.79
C SER A 18 -6.11 3.15 -10.95
N SER A 19 -6.24 2.68 -12.19
CA SER A 19 -6.95 1.42 -12.46
C SER A 19 -6.59 0.81 -13.81
N GLN A 20 -6.87 -0.48 -13.94
CA GLN A 20 -6.81 -1.22 -15.19
C GLN A 20 -8.12 -2.00 -15.32
N ASP A 21 -8.72 -1.97 -16.50
CA ASP A 21 -10.01 -2.59 -16.75
C ASP A 21 -9.91 -4.12 -16.59
N ALA A 22 -10.96 -4.70 -16.01
CA ALA A 22 -11.12 -6.15 -15.98
C ALA A 22 -11.45 -6.71 -17.38
N ASP A 23 -12.08 -5.90 -18.22
CA ASP A 23 -12.55 -6.28 -19.55
C ASP A 23 -11.50 -6.02 -20.63
N THR A 24 -11.46 -6.91 -21.62
CA THR A 24 -10.70 -6.68 -22.85
C THR A 24 -11.53 -7.21 -24.02
N ASP A 25 -11.74 -6.40 -25.05
CA ASP A 25 -12.59 -6.72 -26.20
C ASP A 25 -14.02 -7.15 -25.81
N GLY A 26 -14.58 -6.54 -24.76
CA GLY A 26 -15.95 -6.83 -24.28
C GLY A 26 -16.10 -8.13 -23.47
N GLU A 27 -14.99 -8.75 -23.06
CA GLU A 27 -14.98 -9.96 -22.24
C GLU A 27 -14.09 -9.78 -21.00
N GLU A 28 -14.69 -9.93 -19.82
CA GLU A 28 -14.00 -9.89 -18.52
C GLU A 28 -12.91 -10.95 -18.44
N GLY A 29 -11.70 -10.57 -18.05
CA GLY A 29 -10.58 -11.47 -17.82
C GLY A 29 -9.95 -12.06 -19.08
N ARG A 30 -10.41 -11.68 -20.29
CA ARG A 30 -9.93 -12.22 -21.57
C ARG A 30 -8.42 -12.18 -21.73
N TYR A 31 -7.79 -11.09 -21.29
CA TYR A 31 -6.33 -10.95 -21.30
C TYR A 31 -5.60 -12.07 -20.54
N TYR A 32 -6.22 -12.61 -19.47
CA TYR A 32 -5.65 -13.58 -18.54
C TYR A 32 -6.02 -15.04 -18.84
N PHE A 33 -6.91 -15.31 -19.79
CA PHE A 33 -7.37 -16.66 -20.09
C PHE A 33 -6.34 -17.51 -20.83
N TRP A 34 -6.32 -18.79 -20.51
CA TRP A 34 -5.48 -19.77 -21.18
C TRP A 34 -6.27 -21.03 -21.51
N GLU A 35 -5.99 -21.60 -22.66
CA GLU A 35 -6.47 -22.91 -23.06
C GLU A 35 -5.36 -23.98 -22.93
N MET A 36 -5.76 -25.22 -22.63
CA MET A 36 -4.80 -26.33 -22.58
C MET A 36 -4.09 -26.53 -23.93
N LYS A 37 -4.77 -26.24 -25.04
CA LYS A 37 -4.16 -26.27 -26.38
C LYS A 37 -3.02 -25.26 -26.51
N GLU A 38 -3.24 -24.01 -26.07
CA GLU A 38 -2.18 -22.98 -26.07
C GLU A 38 -0.99 -23.40 -25.21
N PHE A 39 -1.23 -24.04 -24.06
CA PHE A 39 -0.15 -24.58 -23.22
C PHE A 39 0.67 -25.64 -23.96
N LEU A 40 0.02 -26.59 -24.63
CA LEU A 40 0.68 -27.62 -25.41
C LEU A 40 1.49 -27.03 -26.57
N ASP A 41 0.91 -26.08 -27.32
CA ASP A 41 1.53 -25.46 -28.48
C ASP A 41 2.76 -24.62 -28.09
N LEU A 42 2.70 -23.90 -26.96
CA LEU A 42 3.78 -23.00 -26.52
C LEU A 42 4.88 -23.70 -25.71
N LEU A 43 4.54 -24.68 -24.89
CA LEU A 43 5.46 -25.27 -23.91
C LEU A 43 5.92 -26.68 -24.28
N GLY A 44 5.22 -27.32 -25.23
CA GLY A 44 5.38 -28.73 -25.54
C GLY A 44 4.76 -29.65 -24.48
N PRO A 45 4.54 -30.94 -24.80
CA PRO A 45 3.71 -31.83 -23.98
C PRO A 45 4.17 -31.98 -22.52
N ARG A 46 5.48 -32.10 -22.30
CA ARG A 46 6.06 -32.31 -20.97
C ARG A 46 5.82 -31.10 -20.06
N ASN A 47 6.26 -29.92 -20.48
CA ASN A 47 6.17 -28.71 -19.67
C ASN A 47 4.71 -28.26 -19.53
N ALA A 48 3.90 -28.41 -20.58
CA ALA A 48 2.46 -28.14 -20.53
C ALA A 48 1.75 -28.97 -19.45
N LYS A 49 2.06 -30.27 -19.33
CA LYS A 49 1.49 -31.14 -18.28
C LYS A 49 1.82 -30.63 -16.89
N VAL A 50 3.11 -30.35 -16.61
CA VAL A 50 3.58 -29.85 -15.32
C VAL A 50 2.93 -28.51 -14.98
N MET A 51 2.93 -27.58 -15.93
CA MET A 51 2.37 -26.23 -15.77
C MET A 51 0.85 -26.24 -15.61
N ALA A 52 0.14 -27.11 -16.33
CA ALA A 52 -1.30 -27.26 -16.20
C ALA A 52 -1.68 -27.80 -14.83
N ARG A 53 -0.91 -28.76 -14.28
CA ARG A 53 -1.11 -29.26 -12.92
C ARG A 53 -0.84 -28.17 -11.88
N HIS A 54 0.26 -27.43 -12.02
CA HIS A 54 0.61 -26.32 -11.12
C HIS A 54 -0.44 -25.22 -11.11
N PHE A 55 -0.94 -24.83 -12.29
CA PHE A 55 -1.83 -23.67 -12.45
C PHE A 55 -3.32 -23.98 -12.60
N GLY A 56 -3.70 -25.25 -12.43
CA GLY A 56 -5.10 -25.67 -12.51
C GLY A 56 -5.73 -25.57 -13.90
N VAL A 57 -4.93 -25.65 -14.97
CA VAL A 57 -5.43 -25.62 -16.36
C VAL A 57 -6.07 -26.96 -16.70
N THR A 58 -7.31 -26.91 -17.20
CA THR A 58 -8.06 -28.10 -17.59
C THR A 58 -8.66 -27.96 -18.98
N SER A 59 -8.95 -29.09 -19.63
CA SER A 59 -9.75 -29.16 -20.86
C SER A 59 -11.14 -29.73 -20.55
N SER A 60 -12.21 -29.14 -21.07
CA SER A 60 -13.51 -29.82 -21.16
C SER A 60 -13.52 -30.73 -22.40
N LYS A 61 -14.22 -31.87 -22.35
CA LYS A 61 -14.35 -32.76 -23.51
C LYS A 61 -14.94 -31.97 -24.69
N GLY A 62 -14.14 -31.74 -25.73
CA GLY A 62 -14.57 -31.13 -26.98
C GLY A 62 -14.74 -29.61 -26.99
N THR A 63 -14.37 -28.87 -25.93
CA THR A 63 -14.47 -27.40 -25.91
C THR A 63 -13.21 -26.75 -25.36
N ALA A 64 -12.85 -25.61 -25.95
CA ALA A 64 -11.83 -24.70 -25.48
C ALA A 64 -12.25 -24.06 -24.14
N ARG A 65 -11.96 -24.73 -23.02
CA ARG A 65 -12.18 -24.15 -21.69
C ARG A 65 -11.14 -23.05 -21.45
N LYS A 66 -11.62 -21.86 -21.11
CA LYS A 66 -10.80 -20.72 -20.67
C LYS A 66 -10.43 -20.90 -19.20
N ASN A 67 -9.15 -20.77 -18.87
CA ASN A 67 -8.61 -20.93 -17.51
C ASN A 67 -7.88 -19.66 -17.06
N VAL A 68 -8.16 -19.17 -15.86
CA VAL A 68 -7.32 -18.17 -15.17
C VAL A 68 -6.33 -18.95 -14.30
N LEU A 69 -5.05 -18.62 -14.41
CA LEU A 69 -4.01 -19.34 -13.66
C LEU A 69 -4.08 -19.01 -12.17
N TYR A 70 -4.15 -20.04 -11.32
CA TYR A 70 -4.01 -19.93 -9.87
C TYR A 70 -3.14 -21.08 -9.38
N ILE A 71 -2.44 -20.93 -8.26
CA ILE A 71 -1.61 -22.01 -7.72
C ILE A 71 -2.55 -23.09 -7.19
N LYS A 72 -2.63 -24.21 -7.91
CA LYS A 72 -3.43 -25.38 -7.52
C LYS A 72 -2.58 -26.39 -6.74
N GLU A 73 -1.35 -26.63 -7.20
CA GLU A 73 -0.42 -27.58 -6.59
C GLU A 73 0.85 -26.87 -6.17
N SER A 74 1.33 -27.17 -4.95
CA SER A 74 2.60 -26.63 -4.45
C SER A 74 3.80 -27.24 -5.19
N ILE A 75 4.96 -26.61 -5.05
CA ILE A 75 6.21 -27.10 -5.65
C ILE A 75 6.57 -28.49 -5.08
N GLU A 76 6.42 -28.67 -3.77
CA GLU A 76 6.71 -29.93 -3.06
C GLU A 76 5.79 -31.07 -3.51
N SER A 77 4.51 -30.75 -3.74
CA SER A 77 3.52 -31.69 -4.28
C SER A 77 3.91 -32.11 -5.70
N LEU A 78 4.29 -31.15 -6.54
CA LEU A 78 4.65 -31.40 -7.95
C LEU A 78 5.90 -32.25 -8.12
N VAL A 79 6.95 -32.02 -7.31
CA VAL A 79 8.16 -32.86 -7.32
C VAL A 79 7.81 -34.33 -7.12
N LYS A 80 6.89 -34.62 -6.19
CA LYS A 80 6.45 -35.99 -5.89
C LYS A 80 5.55 -36.55 -7.00
N LEU A 81 4.60 -35.75 -7.49
CA LEU A 81 3.58 -36.22 -8.44
C LEU A 81 4.11 -36.41 -9.87
N GLU A 82 5.11 -35.63 -10.27
CA GLU A 82 5.72 -35.71 -11.60
C GLU A 82 7.06 -36.46 -11.57
N GLU A 83 7.53 -36.90 -10.39
CA GLU A 83 8.76 -37.66 -10.18
C GLU A 83 10.00 -36.99 -10.81
N ILE A 84 10.08 -35.66 -10.70
CA ILE A 84 11.20 -34.84 -11.23
C ILE A 84 11.96 -34.16 -10.11
N ALA A 85 13.26 -33.96 -10.32
CA ALA A 85 14.08 -33.25 -9.35
C ALA A 85 13.67 -31.77 -9.22
N ILE A 86 13.84 -31.20 -8.02
CA ILE A 86 13.44 -29.81 -7.71
C ILE A 86 14.06 -28.78 -8.66
N PHE A 87 15.33 -28.96 -9.04
CA PHE A 87 16.02 -28.05 -9.95
C PHE A 87 15.45 -28.11 -11.38
N GLU A 88 14.96 -29.28 -11.79
CA GLU A 88 14.33 -29.46 -13.09
C GLU A 88 12.93 -28.83 -13.10
N LEU A 89 12.16 -29.03 -12.02
CA LEU A 89 10.87 -28.36 -11.85
C LEU A 89 11.02 -26.83 -11.85
N ASP A 90 12.00 -26.29 -11.13
CA ASP A 90 12.28 -24.85 -11.13
C ASP A 90 12.58 -24.33 -12.54
N HIS A 91 13.43 -25.05 -13.28
CA HIS A 91 13.74 -24.71 -14.67
C HIS A 91 12.48 -24.69 -15.55
N ILE A 92 11.62 -25.71 -15.45
CA ILE A 92 10.35 -25.80 -16.19
C ILE A 92 9.43 -24.63 -15.82
N LEU A 93 9.23 -24.36 -14.53
CA LEU A 93 8.37 -23.29 -14.04
C LEU A 93 8.85 -21.92 -14.53
N ARG A 94 10.15 -21.64 -14.41
CA ARG A 94 10.73 -20.35 -14.80
C ARG A 94 10.61 -20.09 -16.30
N THR A 95 11.12 -21.01 -17.12
CA THR A 95 11.12 -20.86 -18.59
C THR A 95 9.69 -20.83 -19.14
N SER A 96 8.79 -21.66 -18.61
CA SER A 96 7.40 -21.67 -19.05
C SER A 96 6.64 -20.40 -18.64
N LYS A 97 6.86 -19.86 -17.44
CA LYS A 97 6.28 -18.56 -17.03
C LYS A 97 6.73 -17.43 -17.96
N GLU A 98 8.01 -17.43 -18.36
CA GLU A 98 8.54 -16.45 -19.33
C GLU A 98 7.87 -16.60 -20.70
N THR A 99 7.80 -17.81 -21.25
CA THR A 99 7.14 -18.09 -22.55
C THR A 99 5.67 -17.66 -22.54
N LEU A 100 4.91 -18.05 -21.50
CA LEU A 100 3.51 -17.66 -21.35
C LEU A 100 3.36 -16.13 -21.21
N LEU A 101 4.24 -15.47 -20.45
CA LEU A 101 4.20 -14.01 -20.33
C LEU A 101 4.43 -13.31 -21.67
N GLN A 102 5.40 -13.78 -22.47
CA GLN A 102 5.66 -13.22 -23.80
C GLN A 102 4.51 -13.44 -24.77
N ALA A 103 3.87 -14.62 -24.74
CA ALA A 103 2.68 -14.89 -25.54
C ALA A 103 1.51 -13.98 -25.12
N ARG A 104 1.25 -13.82 -23.82
CA ARG A 104 0.18 -12.94 -23.31
C ARG A 104 0.39 -11.47 -23.70
N ARG A 105 1.64 -10.99 -23.72
CA ARG A 105 1.97 -9.61 -24.12
C ARG A 105 1.62 -9.27 -25.58
N LYS A 106 1.38 -10.28 -26.43
CA LYS A 106 0.92 -10.09 -27.82
C LYS A 106 -0.60 -9.91 -27.94
N ARG A 107 -1.37 -10.16 -26.88
CA ARG A 107 -2.81 -9.96 -26.85
C ARG A 107 -3.14 -8.48 -26.66
N THR A 108 -4.36 -8.07 -27.05
CA THR A 108 -4.92 -6.77 -26.69
C THR A 108 -4.79 -6.58 -25.18
N ARG A 109 -4.20 -5.47 -24.73
CA ARG A 109 -4.06 -5.19 -23.30
C ARG A 109 -5.35 -4.59 -22.76
N PRO A 110 -5.71 -4.86 -21.50
CA PRO A 110 -6.76 -4.10 -20.83
C PRO A 110 -6.42 -2.61 -20.81
N PHE A 111 -7.44 -1.77 -20.96
CA PHE A 111 -7.28 -0.33 -20.83
C PHE A 111 -6.76 0.01 -19.43
N THR A 112 -5.85 0.97 -19.35
CA THR A 112 -5.29 1.44 -18.07
C THR A 112 -5.62 2.92 -17.93
N ASP A 113 -6.38 3.26 -16.89
CA ASP A 113 -6.66 4.64 -16.54
C ASP A 113 -5.42 5.25 -15.91
N LYS A 114 -4.81 6.19 -16.63
CA LYS A 114 -3.51 6.78 -16.28
C LYS A 114 -3.61 7.94 -15.29
N LYS A 115 -4.80 8.21 -14.74
CA LYS A 115 -4.93 9.18 -13.65
C LYS A 115 -4.08 8.74 -12.46
N ILE A 116 -3.45 9.71 -11.83
CA ILE A 116 -2.77 9.53 -10.54
C ILE A 116 -3.71 10.10 -9.49
N ILE A 117 -4.09 9.28 -8.52
CA ILE A 117 -4.94 9.67 -7.40
C ILE A 117 -4.09 9.66 -6.13
N THR A 118 -4.02 10.79 -5.45
CA THR A 118 -3.14 11.00 -4.31
C THR A 118 -3.39 10.00 -3.19
N GLY A 119 -4.64 9.82 -2.76
CA GLY A 119 -4.96 8.85 -1.71
C GLY A 119 -4.56 7.41 -2.06
N TRP A 120 -4.82 6.96 -3.28
CA TRP A 120 -4.48 5.59 -3.70
C TRP A 120 -2.98 5.39 -3.82
N ASN A 121 -2.25 6.43 -4.26
CA ASN A 121 -0.80 6.41 -4.25
C ASN A 121 -0.24 6.42 -2.82
N GLY A 122 -0.88 7.11 -1.87
CA GLY A 122 -0.56 7.03 -0.44
C GLY A 122 -0.59 5.59 0.08
N LEU A 123 -1.68 4.85 -0.18
CA LEU A 123 -1.78 3.42 0.17
C LEU A 123 -0.70 2.57 -0.52
N MET A 124 -0.40 2.86 -1.78
CA MET A 124 0.63 2.12 -2.52
C MET A 124 2.05 2.42 -1.98
N ILE A 125 2.34 3.66 -1.59
CA ILE A 125 3.59 4.04 -0.92
C ILE A 125 3.75 3.25 0.37
N THR A 126 2.71 3.22 1.22
CA THR A 126 2.71 2.40 2.44
C THR A 126 2.99 0.92 2.14
N ALA A 127 2.37 0.36 1.09
CA ALA A 127 2.58 -1.02 0.69
C ALA A 127 4.02 -1.30 0.23
N PHE A 128 4.63 -0.44 -0.58
CA PHE A 128 6.02 -0.62 -1.05
C PHE A 128 7.04 -0.38 0.08
N ALA A 129 6.81 0.61 0.95
CA ALA A 129 7.65 0.82 2.13
C ALA A 129 7.60 -0.41 3.06
N SER A 130 6.41 -0.94 3.34
CA SER A 130 6.24 -2.18 4.11
C SER A 130 6.87 -3.38 3.42
N GLY A 131 6.72 -3.48 2.10
CA GLY A 131 7.33 -4.54 1.29
C GLY A 131 8.85 -4.51 1.33
N TYR A 132 9.47 -3.32 1.38
CA TYR A 132 10.91 -3.19 1.58
C TYR A 132 11.33 -3.75 2.93
N MET A 133 10.64 -3.35 4.00
CA MET A 133 10.97 -3.73 5.38
C MET A 133 10.79 -5.24 5.64
N VAL A 134 9.77 -5.87 5.04
CA VAL A 134 9.41 -7.28 5.31
C VAL A 134 10.01 -8.27 4.30
N LEU A 135 10.08 -7.90 3.02
CA LEU A 135 10.51 -8.82 1.95
C LEU A 135 11.96 -8.58 1.52
N HIS A 136 12.66 -7.64 2.15
CA HIS A 136 14.03 -7.24 1.82
C HIS A 136 14.22 -6.99 0.30
N GLY A 137 13.19 -6.42 -0.34
CA GLY A 137 13.13 -6.22 -1.78
C GLY A 137 14.03 -5.06 -2.22
N LYS A 138 15.03 -5.34 -3.08
CA LYS A 138 16.14 -4.42 -3.37
C LYS A 138 15.78 -3.05 -3.98
N ASN A 139 14.57 -2.84 -4.49
CA ASN A 139 14.16 -1.55 -5.09
C ASN A 139 12.81 -1.01 -4.61
N TYR A 140 12.16 -1.67 -3.63
CA TYR A 140 10.82 -1.23 -3.20
C TYR A 140 10.85 0.11 -2.47
N LEU A 141 11.88 0.37 -1.67
CA LEU A 141 12.06 1.66 -1.02
C LEU A 141 12.27 2.78 -2.05
N GLU A 142 13.12 2.58 -3.06
CA GLU A 142 13.35 3.57 -4.13
C GLU A 142 12.06 3.88 -4.92
N VAL A 143 11.23 2.86 -5.15
CA VAL A 143 9.92 3.04 -5.79
C VAL A 143 8.99 3.86 -4.92
N ALA A 144 8.90 3.54 -3.61
CA ALA A 144 8.06 4.28 -2.68
C ALA A 144 8.52 5.75 -2.55
N ILE A 145 9.83 5.98 -2.42
CA ILE A 145 10.44 7.32 -2.34
C ILE A 145 10.11 8.13 -3.60
N ARG A 146 10.27 7.56 -4.80
CA ARG A 146 9.93 8.27 -6.05
C ARG A 146 8.47 8.67 -6.12
N ALA A 147 7.55 7.78 -5.73
CA ALA A 147 6.14 8.12 -5.68
C ALA A 147 5.84 9.20 -4.63
N GLY A 148 6.45 9.13 -3.44
CA GLY A 148 6.33 10.13 -2.38
C GLY A 148 6.84 11.51 -2.81
N GLU A 149 8.02 11.57 -3.45
CA GLU A 149 8.57 12.80 -4.03
C GLU A 149 7.68 13.34 -5.14
N PHE A 150 7.15 12.49 -6.02
CA PHE A 150 6.24 12.93 -7.06
C PHE A 150 5.00 13.61 -6.45
N LEU A 151 4.36 12.98 -5.46
CA LEU A 151 3.20 13.57 -4.80
C LEU A 151 3.55 14.86 -4.06
N TRP A 152 4.67 14.89 -3.33
CA TRP A 152 5.09 16.10 -2.63
C TRP A 152 5.39 17.26 -3.59
N ASN A 153 6.07 17.00 -4.70
CA ASN A 153 6.49 18.07 -5.62
C ASN A 153 5.39 18.52 -6.59
N ASN A 154 4.39 17.67 -6.87
CA ASN A 154 3.35 17.98 -7.87
C ASN A 154 1.94 18.13 -7.29
N MET A 155 1.66 17.53 -6.13
CA MET A 155 0.31 17.49 -5.55
C MET A 155 0.17 18.33 -4.29
N TRP A 156 1.27 18.59 -3.58
CA TRP A 156 1.28 19.54 -2.49
C TRP A 156 1.46 20.97 -3.04
N LYS A 157 0.54 21.87 -2.66
CA LYS A 157 0.60 23.28 -3.09
C LYS A 157 1.57 24.05 -2.20
N GLU A 158 2.33 24.97 -2.80
CA GLU A 158 3.19 25.91 -2.05
C GLU A 158 2.41 26.73 -1.01
N SER A 159 1.15 27.08 -1.31
CA SER A 159 0.23 27.77 -0.39
C SER A 159 -0.34 26.87 0.71
N GLY A 160 0.04 25.59 0.74
CA GLY A 160 -0.50 24.57 1.62
C GLY A 160 -1.73 23.86 1.04
N GLY A 161 -1.84 22.58 1.36
CA GLY A 161 -2.94 21.72 0.96
C GLY A 161 -2.63 20.85 -0.26
N LEU A 162 -3.32 19.72 -0.31
CA LEU A 162 -3.08 18.62 -1.21
C LEU A 162 -4.13 18.58 -2.33
N LEU A 163 -3.70 18.23 -3.54
CA LEU A 163 -4.56 17.98 -4.68
C LEU A 163 -4.89 16.48 -4.80
N ARG A 164 -6.05 16.16 -5.41
CA ARG A 164 -6.55 14.78 -5.52
C ARG A 164 -6.07 14.04 -6.75
N ILE A 165 -6.22 14.66 -7.92
CA ILE A 165 -6.06 13.99 -9.22
C ILE A 165 -5.02 14.72 -10.04
N TYR A 166 -4.05 13.98 -10.55
CA TYR A 166 -3.15 14.43 -11.60
C TYR A 166 -3.43 13.66 -12.88
N SER A 167 -3.66 14.41 -13.95
CA SER A 167 -3.95 13.85 -15.27
C SER A 167 -3.47 14.81 -16.34
N ASN A 168 -2.76 14.29 -17.35
CA ASN A 168 -2.28 15.06 -18.50
C ASN A 168 -1.47 16.32 -18.13
N GLY A 169 -0.64 16.24 -17.08
CA GLY A 169 0.19 17.38 -16.66
C GLY A 169 -0.50 18.38 -15.74
N GLU A 170 -1.79 18.19 -15.43
CA GLU A 170 -2.58 19.14 -14.65
C GLU A 170 -3.14 18.51 -13.36
N SER A 171 -3.26 19.34 -12.33
CA SER A 171 -4.02 19.02 -11.12
C SER A 171 -4.78 20.24 -10.62
N LYS A 172 -6.09 20.10 -10.41
CA LYS A 172 -7.01 21.23 -10.13
C LYS A 172 -8.00 20.98 -8.99
N ILE A 173 -8.14 19.72 -8.56
CA ILE A 173 -9.16 19.31 -7.60
C ILE A 173 -8.52 19.22 -6.22
N ASN A 174 -9.06 19.96 -5.25
CA ASN A 174 -8.62 19.86 -3.85
C ASN A 174 -8.85 18.43 -3.32
N GLY A 175 -7.87 17.94 -2.55
CA GLY A 175 -7.93 16.64 -1.88
C GLY A 175 -9.06 16.56 -0.86
N CYS A 176 -9.62 15.37 -0.71
CA CYS A 176 -10.54 15.03 0.38
C CYS A 176 -9.77 14.34 1.52
N LEU A 177 -10.44 13.99 2.62
CA LEU A 177 -9.80 13.35 3.76
C LEU A 177 -8.98 12.11 3.38
N GLU A 178 -9.46 11.29 2.44
CA GLU A 178 -8.74 10.10 1.95
C GLU A 178 -7.35 10.45 1.42
N ASP A 179 -7.24 11.54 0.66
CA ASP A 179 -5.98 11.95 0.05
C ASP A 179 -4.95 12.34 1.12
N TYR A 180 -5.38 13.06 2.14
CA TYR A 180 -4.52 13.48 3.24
C TYR A 180 -4.18 12.31 4.17
N ALA A 181 -5.17 11.53 4.60
CA ALA A 181 -4.98 10.44 5.55
C ALA A 181 -4.06 9.36 4.99
N TYR A 182 -4.31 8.91 3.75
CA TYR A 182 -3.50 7.84 3.15
C TYR A 182 -2.11 8.33 2.76
N PHE A 183 -1.96 9.58 2.32
CA PHE A 183 -0.63 10.11 2.04
C PHE A 183 0.17 10.33 3.33
N LEU A 184 -0.47 10.78 4.42
CA LEU A 184 0.16 10.89 5.73
C LEU A 184 0.72 9.55 6.22
N GLU A 185 -0.06 8.47 6.16
CA GLU A 185 0.44 7.13 6.49
C GLU A 185 1.59 6.70 5.56
N GLY A 186 1.51 7.06 4.28
CA GLY A 186 2.59 6.85 3.31
C GLY A 186 3.89 7.55 3.70
N LEU A 187 3.83 8.81 4.11
CA LEU A 187 4.99 9.59 4.56
C LEU A 187 5.60 9.01 5.84
N ILE A 188 4.77 8.65 6.83
CA ILE A 188 5.24 8.00 8.07
C ILE A 188 5.91 6.64 7.74
N SER A 189 5.33 5.88 6.80
CA SER A 189 5.91 4.61 6.35
C SER A 189 7.24 4.80 5.62
N LEU A 190 7.38 5.87 4.83
CA LEU A 190 8.64 6.23 4.18
C LEU A 190 9.72 6.56 5.20
N TYR A 191 9.36 7.30 6.26
CA TYR A 191 10.28 7.52 7.38
C TYR A 191 10.68 6.20 8.05
N GLU A 192 9.75 5.34 8.45
CA GLU A 192 10.10 4.07 9.12
C GLU A 192 11.03 3.21 8.24
N ALA A 193 10.82 3.22 6.92
CA ALA A 193 11.61 2.44 5.98
C ALA A 193 13.00 3.03 5.64
N SER A 194 13.13 4.37 5.59
CA SER A 194 14.35 5.06 5.16
C SER A 194 15.14 5.74 6.28
N PHE A 195 14.47 6.04 7.39
CA PHE A 195 14.87 6.98 8.43
C PHE A 195 15.29 8.38 7.93
N ASP A 196 14.81 8.80 6.76
CA ASP A 196 15.02 10.16 6.27
C ASP A 196 14.02 11.13 6.93
N LEU A 197 14.55 12.10 7.68
CA LEU A 197 13.78 13.06 8.46
C LEU A 197 12.87 13.94 7.59
N VAL A 198 13.18 14.11 6.29
CA VAL A 198 12.32 14.88 5.38
C VAL A 198 10.89 14.34 5.38
N TRP A 199 10.71 13.03 5.51
CA TRP A 199 9.38 12.41 5.52
C TRP A 199 8.60 12.72 6.78
N ILE A 200 9.27 12.86 7.93
CA ILE A 200 8.63 13.27 9.18
C ILE A 200 8.28 14.75 9.18
N GLU A 201 9.17 15.61 8.68
CA GLU A 201 8.90 17.04 8.54
C GLU A 201 7.68 17.29 7.63
N ARG A 202 7.61 16.56 6.50
CA ARG A 202 6.47 16.56 5.58
C ARG A 202 5.21 15.97 6.20
N SER A 203 5.34 14.91 7.00
CA SER A 203 4.21 14.32 7.74
C SER A 203 3.60 15.33 8.71
N ASN A 204 4.43 16.07 9.45
CA ASN A 204 3.97 17.11 10.37
C ASN A 204 3.19 18.22 9.64
N GLN A 205 3.72 18.73 8.53
CA GLN A 205 3.03 19.73 7.69
C GLN A 205 1.69 19.23 7.15
N LEU A 206 1.65 17.99 6.66
CA LEU A 206 0.44 17.39 6.12
C LEU A 206 -0.60 17.11 7.22
N ALA A 207 -0.16 16.65 8.39
CA ALA A 207 -1.00 16.39 9.55
C ALA A 207 -1.66 17.67 10.08
N ASP A 208 -0.89 18.75 10.25
CA ASP A 208 -1.44 20.05 10.66
C ASP A 208 -2.50 20.53 9.66
N LYS A 209 -2.20 20.49 8.36
CA LYS A 209 -3.16 20.90 7.34
C LYS A 209 -4.38 20.00 7.29
N MET A 210 -4.24 18.69 7.51
CA MET A 210 -5.35 17.75 7.56
C MET A 210 -6.28 18.06 8.75
N ILE A 211 -5.71 18.35 9.93
CA ILE A 211 -6.50 18.72 11.10
C ILE A 211 -7.28 20.01 10.81
N ASP A 212 -6.59 21.05 10.33
CA ASP A 212 -7.22 22.35 10.06
C ASP A 212 -8.34 22.26 9.02
N GLU A 213 -8.21 21.37 8.04
CA GLU A 213 -9.12 21.25 6.90
C GLU A 213 -10.35 20.36 7.19
N PHE A 214 -10.17 19.29 7.99
CA PHE A 214 -11.16 18.21 8.09
C PHE A 214 -11.63 17.89 9.51
N TYR A 215 -10.89 18.24 10.57
CA TYR A 215 -11.25 17.85 11.93
C TYR A 215 -12.51 18.59 12.43
N ASP A 216 -13.39 17.87 13.12
CA ASP A 216 -14.52 18.45 13.82
C ASP A 216 -14.17 18.69 15.29
N GLU A 217 -13.86 19.94 15.64
CA GLU A 217 -13.54 20.31 17.02
C GLU A 217 -14.71 20.13 18.01
N LYS A 218 -15.95 20.06 17.53
CA LYS A 218 -17.14 19.95 18.40
C LYS A 218 -17.46 18.51 18.75
N GLU A 219 -17.43 17.63 17.74
CA GLU A 219 -17.87 16.23 17.90
C GLU A 219 -16.73 15.21 17.74
N GLY A 220 -15.53 15.64 17.39
CA GLY A 220 -14.40 14.76 17.06
C GLY A 220 -14.56 14.05 15.71
N GLY A 221 -13.49 13.38 15.28
CA GLY A 221 -13.43 12.76 13.96
C GLY A 221 -13.28 13.78 12.83
N PHE A 222 -13.16 13.26 11.62
CA PHE A 222 -12.86 14.04 10.43
C PHE A 222 -13.99 13.96 9.41
N PHE A 223 -14.34 15.11 8.85
CA PHE A 223 -15.23 15.21 7.71
C PHE A 223 -14.54 14.70 6.44
N MET A 224 -15.31 14.08 5.56
CA MET A 224 -14.78 13.56 4.28
C MET A 224 -14.38 14.69 3.32
N SER A 225 -15.12 15.80 3.30
CA SER A 225 -14.83 16.99 2.48
C SER A 225 -14.17 18.09 3.31
N GLY A 226 -13.29 18.87 2.70
CA GLY A 226 -12.53 19.93 3.36
C GLY A 226 -13.29 21.25 3.42
N LEU A 227 -12.84 22.18 4.26
CA LEU A 227 -13.36 23.55 4.33
C LEU A 227 -13.13 24.36 3.03
N SER A 228 -12.08 24.02 2.29
CA SER A 228 -11.68 24.60 1.01
C SER A 228 -12.33 23.89 -0.19
N SER A 229 -13.24 22.95 0.06
CA SER A 229 -14.05 22.28 -0.99
C SER A 229 -15.28 23.13 -1.32
N GLU A 230 -16.02 22.75 -2.36
CA GLU A 230 -17.34 23.36 -2.62
C GLU A 230 -18.24 23.24 -1.38
N VAL A 231 -19.02 24.30 -1.13
CA VAL A 231 -19.90 24.37 0.04
C VAL A 231 -20.99 23.30 -0.10
N LEU A 232 -20.90 22.27 0.74
CA LEU A 232 -21.91 21.22 0.83
C LEU A 232 -22.99 21.59 1.86
N ILE A 233 -24.23 21.14 1.62
CA ILE A 233 -25.35 21.28 2.57
C ILE A 233 -25.02 20.62 3.91
N ALA A 234 -24.33 19.48 3.89
CA ALA A 234 -23.84 18.79 5.06
C ALA A 234 -22.49 18.13 4.76
N ARG A 235 -21.56 18.21 5.73
CA ARG A 235 -20.31 17.45 5.70
C ARG A 235 -20.50 16.16 6.48
N LEU A 236 -20.14 15.03 5.86
CA LEU A 236 -20.32 13.69 6.45
C LEU A 236 -19.00 13.15 7.01
N LYS A 237 -19.09 12.27 8.00
CA LYS A 237 -17.97 11.49 8.56
C LYS A 237 -18.21 10.00 8.35
N ASN A 238 -17.28 9.32 7.69
CA ASN A 238 -17.28 7.87 7.56
C ASN A 238 -16.13 7.25 8.36
N ALA A 239 -16.47 6.34 9.27
CA ALA A 239 -15.54 5.60 10.11
C ALA A 239 -15.54 4.10 9.80
N ALA A 240 -16.40 3.67 8.89
CA ALA A 240 -16.51 2.27 8.50
C ALA A 240 -15.44 1.93 7.46
N ASP A 241 -14.84 0.75 7.60
CA ASP A 241 -14.00 0.13 6.59
C ASP A 241 -14.90 -0.45 5.48
N GLU A 242 -14.50 -0.26 4.23
CA GLU A 242 -15.19 -0.79 3.05
C GLU A 242 -14.21 -1.60 2.20
N ALA A 243 -14.28 -1.49 0.87
CA ALA A 243 -13.27 -2.07 -0.03
C ALA A 243 -11.86 -1.47 0.20
N ILE A 244 -11.80 -0.28 0.82
CA ILE A 244 -10.60 0.41 1.27
C ILE A 244 -10.74 0.74 2.77
N PRO A 245 -9.64 0.90 3.51
CA PRO A 245 -9.70 1.24 4.93
C PRO A 245 -10.41 2.58 5.15
N SER A 246 -11.03 2.80 6.31
CA SER A 246 -11.62 4.10 6.60
C SER A 246 -10.55 5.20 6.63
N ALA A 247 -10.76 6.29 5.90
CA ALA A 247 -9.87 7.46 5.97
C ALA A 247 -9.84 8.10 7.38
N ASN A 248 -10.93 8.03 8.14
CA ASN A 248 -10.92 8.42 9.55
C ASN A 248 -10.01 7.49 10.36
N ALA A 249 -10.10 6.17 10.15
CA ALA A 249 -9.25 5.22 10.86
C ALA A 249 -7.77 5.45 10.58
N VAL A 250 -7.41 5.62 9.31
CA VAL A 250 -6.02 5.89 8.92
C VAL A 250 -5.56 7.23 9.50
N ALA A 251 -6.32 8.31 9.33
CA ALA A 251 -5.96 9.62 9.89
C ALA A 251 -5.70 9.56 11.40
N VAL A 252 -6.59 8.90 12.15
CA VAL A 252 -6.48 8.77 13.61
C VAL A 252 -5.24 7.96 14.00
N LEU A 253 -5.04 6.78 13.40
CA LEU A 253 -3.90 5.94 13.73
C LEU A 253 -2.57 6.63 13.35
N SER A 254 -2.51 7.29 12.19
CA SER A 254 -1.32 8.03 11.77
C SER A 254 -1.03 9.21 12.68
N LEU A 255 -2.04 9.95 13.15
CA LEU A 255 -1.86 11.03 14.12
C LEU A 255 -1.38 10.52 15.48
N LEU A 256 -1.88 9.36 15.95
CA LEU A 256 -1.40 8.76 17.19
C LEU A 256 0.08 8.38 17.08
N LYS A 257 0.47 7.67 16.01
CA LYS A 257 1.88 7.32 15.74
C LYS A 257 2.77 8.57 15.66
N LEU A 258 2.35 9.57 14.88
CA LEU A 258 3.10 10.82 14.68
C LEU A 258 3.18 11.64 15.97
N GLY A 259 2.11 11.65 16.77
CA GLY A 259 2.06 12.28 18.08
C GLY A 259 3.08 11.68 19.06
N HIS A 260 3.25 10.36 19.05
CA HIS A 260 4.30 9.69 19.82
C HIS A 260 5.70 10.01 19.28
N LEU A 261 5.92 9.93 17.96
CA LEU A 261 7.21 10.27 17.35
C LEU A 261 7.67 11.69 17.71
N LEU A 262 6.78 12.67 17.58
CA LEU A 262 7.09 14.09 17.72
C LEU A 262 6.89 14.63 19.13
N GLY A 263 6.37 13.83 20.06
CA GLY A 263 5.88 14.34 21.36
C GLY A 263 4.73 15.36 21.21
N ASN A 264 3.99 15.32 20.09
CA ASN A 264 2.96 16.32 19.77
C ASN A 264 1.61 15.95 20.41
N LYS A 265 1.32 16.59 21.55
CA LYS A 265 0.07 16.38 22.30
C LYS A 265 -1.19 16.71 21.50
N ARG A 266 -1.17 17.70 20.59
CA ARG A 266 -2.33 18.03 19.75
C ARG A 266 -2.76 16.82 18.91
N TYR A 267 -1.80 16.09 18.37
CA TYR A 267 -2.07 14.91 17.54
C TYR A 267 -2.65 13.76 18.37
N LEU A 268 -2.10 13.54 19.57
CA LEU A 268 -2.61 12.54 20.51
C LEU A 268 -4.05 12.86 20.95
N ASP A 269 -4.32 14.11 21.31
CA ASP A 269 -5.65 14.57 21.75
C ASP A 269 -6.67 14.46 20.61
N VAL A 270 -6.32 14.89 19.39
CA VAL A 270 -7.18 14.77 18.20
C VAL A 270 -7.48 13.30 17.87
N GLY A 271 -6.45 12.42 17.92
CA GLY A 271 -6.62 10.99 17.71
C GLY A 271 -7.58 10.39 18.75
N ALA A 272 -7.35 10.67 20.02
CA ALA A 272 -8.17 10.16 21.12
C ALA A 272 -9.64 10.62 21.05
N ASN A 273 -9.86 11.90 20.79
CA ASN A 273 -11.21 12.46 20.63
C ASN A 273 -11.93 11.83 19.44
N SER A 274 -11.22 11.54 18.35
CA SER A 274 -11.79 10.91 17.17
C SER A 274 -12.19 9.46 17.39
N VAL A 275 -11.42 8.66 18.14
CA VAL A 275 -11.83 7.31 18.57
C VAL A 275 -13.13 7.39 19.38
N ASN A 276 -13.18 8.30 20.35
CA ASN A 276 -14.36 8.50 21.19
C ASN A 276 -15.61 8.93 20.39
N ALA A 277 -15.44 9.77 19.36
CA ALA A 277 -16.51 10.22 18.49
C ALA A 277 -17.26 9.06 17.81
N PHE A 278 -16.55 7.97 17.50
CA PHE A 278 -17.13 6.82 16.80
C PHE A 278 -17.53 5.66 17.73
N LYS A 279 -17.37 5.78 19.06
CA LYS A 279 -17.69 4.73 20.04
C LYS A 279 -19.07 4.09 19.82
N ARG A 280 -20.12 4.90 19.66
CA ARG A 280 -21.48 4.37 19.44
C ARG A 280 -21.63 3.58 18.13
N LYS A 281 -20.87 3.95 17.08
CA LYS A 281 -20.88 3.23 15.79
C LYS A 281 -20.14 1.90 15.91
N ILE A 282 -19.01 1.89 16.63
CA ILE A 282 -18.24 0.70 16.96
C ILE A 282 -19.11 -0.27 17.76
N ASP A 283 -19.74 0.18 18.85
CA ASP A 283 -20.61 -0.65 19.71
C ASP A 283 -21.73 -1.32 18.89
N LYS A 284 -22.27 -0.62 17.89
CA LYS A 284 -23.35 -1.14 17.04
C LYS A 284 -22.87 -2.13 15.97
N ASN A 285 -21.70 -1.92 15.38
CA ASN A 285 -21.14 -2.81 14.35
C ASN A 285 -19.60 -2.82 14.39
N PRO A 286 -18.98 -3.60 15.30
CA PRO A 286 -17.53 -3.63 15.46
C PRO A 286 -16.81 -4.11 14.19
N ALA A 287 -17.37 -5.11 13.51
CA ALA A 287 -16.77 -5.72 12.32
C ALA A 287 -16.62 -4.75 11.14
N ALA A 288 -17.43 -3.69 11.08
CA ALA A 288 -17.31 -2.65 10.08
C ALA A 288 -16.34 -1.53 10.47
N HIS A 289 -15.80 -1.51 11.70
CA HIS A 289 -14.97 -0.41 12.22
C HIS A 289 -13.62 -0.91 12.76
N THR A 290 -13.05 -1.94 12.14
CA THR A 290 -11.79 -2.57 12.56
C THR A 290 -10.59 -1.63 12.53
N GLY A 291 -10.57 -0.65 11.62
CA GLY A 291 -9.54 0.38 11.57
C GLY A 291 -9.56 1.29 12.79
N ILE A 292 -10.74 1.78 13.20
CA ILE A 292 -10.86 2.59 14.42
C ILE A 292 -10.60 1.74 15.67
N LEU A 293 -11.01 0.46 15.66
CA LEU A 293 -10.65 -0.46 16.74
C LEU A 293 -9.14 -0.67 16.86
N SER A 294 -8.40 -0.72 15.74
CA SER A 294 -6.94 -0.74 15.75
C SER A 294 -6.36 0.54 16.38
N ALA A 295 -6.95 1.71 16.11
CA ALA A 295 -6.55 2.95 16.78
C ALA A 295 -6.89 2.95 18.28
N ALA A 296 -8.04 2.38 18.67
CA ALA A 296 -8.40 2.21 20.08
C ALA A 296 -7.45 1.26 20.81
N ASP A 297 -7.05 0.16 20.15
CA ASP A 297 -6.04 -0.78 20.65
C ASP A 297 -4.67 -0.10 20.83
N PHE A 298 -4.24 0.71 19.84
CA PHE A 298 -3.03 1.52 19.93
C PHE A 298 -3.04 2.47 21.14
N MET A 299 -4.18 3.06 21.48
CA MET A 299 -4.31 3.94 22.66
C MET A 299 -4.41 3.18 23.98
N ALA A 300 -5.05 2.01 23.97
CA ALA A 300 -5.26 1.21 25.17
C ALA A 300 -3.98 0.51 25.61
N CYS A 301 -3.13 0.13 24.65
CA CYS A 301 -1.80 -0.38 24.90
C CYS A 301 -0.78 0.76 24.95
N SER A 302 0.25 0.65 25.78
CA SER A 302 1.44 1.51 25.60
C SER A 302 2.12 1.11 24.29
N PRO A 303 2.40 2.04 23.36
CA PRO A 303 3.09 1.68 22.14
C PRO A 303 4.48 1.13 22.45
N THR A 304 4.90 0.16 21.63
CA THR A 304 6.28 -0.33 21.68
C THR A 304 7.17 0.68 20.97
N GLU A 305 7.90 1.47 21.74
CA GLU A 305 8.88 2.42 21.23
C GLU A 305 10.21 1.70 20.96
N VAL A 306 10.67 1.76 19.70
CA VAL A 306 11.92 1.14 19.26
C VAL A 306 12.84 2.22 18.73
N VAL A 307 13.95 2.44 19.43
CA VAL A 307 14.95 3.44 19.05
C VAL A 307 16.21 2.72 18.57
N PHE A 308 16.54 2.93 17.30
CA PHE A 308 17.80 2.48 16.75
C PHE A 308 18.90 3.52 17.03
N THR A 309 20.09 3.04 17.36
CA THR A 309 21.31 3.85 17.52
C THR A 309 22.43 3.25 16.69
N GLY A 310 23.25 4.08 16.04
CA GLY A 310 24.38 3.62 15.22
C GLY A 310 24.21 3.89 13.73
N ALA A 311 25.18 3.45 12.92
CA ALA A 311 25.21 3.70 11.48
C ALA A 311 24.29 2.73 10.72
N LEU A 312 23.59 3.22 9.68
CA LEU A 312 22.72 2.40 8.84
C LEU A 312 23.51 1.31 8.10
N GLU A 313 24.77 1.57 7.78
CA GLU A 313 25.64 0.65 7.06
C GLU A 313 26.20 -0.47 7.94
N ASP A 314 26.00 -0.40 9.26
CA ASP A 314 26.42 -1.46 10.18
C ASP A 314 25.56 -2.72 9.96
N PRO A 315 26.16 -3.90 9.69
CA PRO A 315 25.42 -5.14 9.56
C PRO A 315 24.51 -5.45 10.75
N THR A 316 24.94 -5.10 11.97
CA THR A 316 24.16 -5.30 13.19
C THR A 316 22.90 -4.46 13.21
N PHE A 317 22.96 -3.23 12.68
CA PHE A 317 21.80 -2.37 12.50
C PHE A 317 20.77 -3.04 11.58
N GLN A 318 21.25 -3.59 10.47
CA GLN A 318 20.42 -4.29 9.49
C GLN A 318 19.77 -5.53 10.12
N ASP A 319 20.53 -6.34 10.85
CA ASP A 319 20.00 -7.52 11.55
C ASP A 319 18.90 -7.14 12.57
N MET A 320 19.11 -6.07 13.35
CA MET A 320 18.10 -5.59 14.31
C MET A 320 16.85 -5.05 13.61
N ARG A 321 17.02 -4.35 12.50
CA ARG A 321 15.91 -3.87 11.68
C ARG A 321 15.11 -5.05 11.12
N ASP A 322 15.79 -6.02 10.54
CA ASP A 322 15.15 -7.22 9.98
C ASP A 322 14.39 -7.99 11.08
N ALA A 323 14.98 -8.14 12.27
CA ALA A 323 14.31 -8.74 13.43
C ALA A 323 13.08 -7.94 13.90
N LEU A 324 13.02 -6.62 13.68
CA LEU A 324 11.85 -5.80 13.98
C LEU A 324 10.68 -6.04 13.03
N HIS A 325 10.97 -6.37 11.76
CA HIS A 325 9.98 -6.52 10.69
C HIS A 325 9.69 -7.97 10.29
N GLN A 326 10.35 -8.94 10.93
CA GLN A 326 10.15 -10.37 10.68
C GLN A 326 8.70 -10.83 10.97
N ASP A 327 8.07 -10.26 12.00
CA ASP A 327 6.70 -10.57 12.40
C ASP A 327 5.83 -9.32 12.40
N TYR A 328 4.52 -9.51 12.28
CA TYR A 328 3.56 -8.42 12.45
C TYR A 328 3.53 -7.96 13.91
N ARG A 329 4.03 -6.75 14.16
CA ARG A 329 4.02 -6.08 15.47
C ARG A 329 3.13 -4.84 15.40
N PRO A 330 1.85 -4.94 15.82
CA PRO A 330 1.00 -3.76 15.92
C PRO A 330 1.52 -2.82 17.01
N ASN A 331 1.08 -1.57 16.98
CA ASN A 331 1.33 -0.58 18.03
C ASN A 331 2.81 -0.28 18.30
N LYS A 332 3.67 -0.42 17.29
CA LYS A 332 5.06 0.04 17.37
C LYS A 332 5.22 1.45 16.82
N VAL A 333 6.20 2.15 17.37
CA VAL A 333 6.72 3.42 16.85
C VAL A 333 8.23 3.28 16.77
N VAL A 334 8.81 3.61 15.63
CA VAL A 334 10.23 3.36 15.34
C VAL A 334 10.93 4.68 15.07
N ALA A 335 12.06 4.89 15.72
CA ALA A 335 12.91 6.06 15.52
C ALA A 335 14.37 5.69 15.34
N TRP A 336 15.13 6.59 14.70
CA TRP A 336 16.58 6.46 14.58
C TRP A 336 17.27 7.69 15.18
N ASN A 337 18.08 7.47 16.22
CA ASN A 337 18.94 8.49 16.77
C ASN A 337 20.24 8.57 15.95
N LYS A 338 20.20 9.41 14.91
CA LYS A 338 21.37 9.69 14.08
C LYS A 338 22.27 10.77 14.68
N ASN A 339 21.65 11.83 15.20
CA ASN A 339 22.31 13.06 15.65
C ASN A 339 21.32 13.94 16.44
N ASP A 340 21.83 15.02 17.04
CA ASP A 340 21.04 16.00 17.79
C ASP A 340 19.86 16.61 17.00
N GLN A 341 19.93 16.65 15.66
CA GLN A 341 18.82 17.15 14.84
C GLN A 341 17.64 16.17 14.85
N ALA A 342 17.92 14.86 14.76
CA ALA A 342 16.89 13.82 14.87
C ALA A 342 16.22 13.88 16.25
N SER A 343 17.01 14.00 17.32
CA SER A 343 16.52 14.15 18.71
C SER A 343 15.58 15.35 18.90
N ARG A 344 15.88 16.50 18.28
CA ARG A 344 15.00 17.69 18.37
C ARG A 344 13.67 17.51 17.66
N LEU A 345 13.66 16.80 16.52
CA LEU A 345 12.45 16.59 15.74
C LEU A 345 11.63 15.43 16.29
N ILE A 346 12.30 14.40 16.81
CA ILE A 346 11.73 13.14 17.26
C ILE A 346 12.21 12.93 18.70
N PRO A 347 11.52 13.50 19.70
CA PRO A 347 11.98 13.46 21.10
C PRO A 347 12.19 12.05 21.64
N ILE A 348 11.45 11.05 21.13
CA ILE A 348 11.64 9.65 21.54
C ILE A 348 12.98 9.07 21.09
N ALA A 349 13.72 9.76 20.21
CA ALA A 349 15.05 9.35 19.77
C ALA A 349 16.17 9.79 20.73
N GLU A 350 15.90 10.71 21.67
CA GLU A 350 16.82 11.03 22.78
C GLU A 350 16.98 9.85 23.75
#